data_AF-A0A7C2NKB7-F1
#
_entry.id   AF-A0A7C2NKB7-F1
#
_cell.length_a   1.000
_cell.length_b   1.000
_cell.length_c   1.000
_cell.angle_alpha   90.00
_cell.angle_beta   90.00
_cell.angle_gamma   90.00
#
_symmetry.space_group_name_H-M   'P 1'
#
loop_
_entity.id
_entity.type
_entity.pdbx_description
1 polymer ?
#
loop_
_entity_poly.entity_id
_entity_poly.type
_entity_poly.pdbx_seq_one_letter_code
_entity_poly.pdbx_strand_id
1 'polypeptide(L)'
;MFATVDAREVRVLALAPLGERELGVPRFLRDEADRAATLPTEARMRALARALAPHPERAGAPLRIEIWETRFAASPEEGLARRPERLRALVVDPEGARPAGGGAIGVGRR
;
A
#
# COMPACT_ATOMS: atom_id res chain seq x y z
N MET A 1 15.65 -26.84 -1.37
CA MET A 1 16.23 -25.51 -1.66
C MET A 1 15.56 -24.52 -0.72
N PHE A 2 16.33 -23.81 0.12
CA PHE A 2 15.77 -22.82 1.06
C PHE A 2 15.74 -21.45 0.35
N ALA A 3 14.56 -20.86 0.21
CA ALA A 3 14.42 -19.48 -0.25
C ALA A 3 14.37 -18.58 0.99
N THR A 4 15.33 -17.67 1.13
CA THR A 4 15.33 -16.63 2.17
C THR A 4 14.59 -15.41 1.64
N VAL A 5 13.71 -14.86 2.47
CA VAL A 5 13.05 -13.58 2.20
C VAL A 5 14.07 -12.47 2.45
N ASP A 6 14.34 -11.66 1.43
CA ASP A 6 15.33 -10.58 1.50
C ASP A 6 14.69 -9.25 1.85
N ALA A 7 13.60 -8.91 1.16
CA ALA A 7 12.92 -7.64 1.34
C ALA A 7 11.42 -7.75 1.08
N ARG A 8 10.65 -6.91 1.76
CA ARG A 8 9.25 -6.64 1.40
C ARG A 8 9.09 -5.17 1.09
N GLU A 9 8.33 -4.88 0.04
CA GLU A 9 8.03 -3.52 -0.38
C GLU A 9 6.53 -3.32 -0.52
N VAL A 10 6.09 -2.10 -0.24
CA VAL A 10 4.72 -1.67 -0.47
C VAL A 10 4.69 -0.77 -1.70
N ARG A 11 3.86 -1.14 -2.68
CA ARG A 11 3.54 -0.29 -3.83
C ARG A 11 2.11 0.24 -3.66
N VAL A 12 1.95 1.54 -3.88
CA VAL A 12 0.65 2.20 -3.85
C VAL A 12 0.35 2.67 -5.25
N LEU A 13 -0.75 2.24 -5.83
CA LEU A 13 -1.16 2.61 -7.18
C LEU A 13 -2.49 3.37 -7.10
N ALA A 14 -2.57 4.54 -7.74
CA ALA A 14 -3.85 5.17 -8.06
C ALA A 14 -4.38 4.56 -9.35
N LEU A 15 -5.62 4.07 -9.31
CA LEU A 15 -6.32 3.54 -10.48
C LEU A 15 -7.10 4.69 -11.13
N ALA A 16 -6.50 5.32 -12.15
CA ALA A 16 -7.15 6.37 -12.93
C ALA A 16 -7.84 5.76 -14.16
N PRO A 17 -8.84 6.43 -14.76
CA PRO A 17 -9.50 5.96 -15.98
C PRO A 17 -8.54 5.74 -17.17
N LEU A 18 -7.42 6.45 -17.18
CA LEU A 18 -6.41 6.43 -18.25
C LEU A 18 -5.22 5.50 -17.94
N GLY A 19 -5.21 4.81 -16.80
CA GLY A 19 -4.15 3.90 -16.42
C GLY A 19 -3.82 3.90 -14.92
N GLU A 20 -2.85 3.08 -14.55
CA GLU A 20 -2.37 2.97 -13.18
C GLU A 20 -1.17 3.90 -12.97
N ARG A 21 -1.19 4.68 -11.88
CA ARG A 21 -0.08 5.55 -11.50
C ARG A 21 0.48 5.12 -10.17
N GLU A 22 1.76 4.79 -10.12
CA GLU A 22 2.44 4.54 -8.85
C GLU A 22 2.59 5.85 -8.05
N LEU A 23 2.22 5.76 -6.79
CA LEU A 23 2.26 6.82 -5.80
C LEU A 23 3.34 6.51 -4.78
N GLY A 24 4.21 7.48 -4.51
CA GLY A 24 5.13 7.36 -3.39
C GLY A 24 4.38 7.27 -2.05
N VAL A 25 4.94 6.55 -1.08
CA VAL A 25 4.45 6.58 0.30
C VAL A 25 5.01 7.84 0.99
N PRO A 26 4.17 8.77 1.49
CA PRO A 26 4.63 9.92 2.26
C PRO A 26 5.49 9.50 3.45
N ARG A 27 6.54 10.28 3.78
CA ARG A 27 7.49 9.91 4.85
C ARG A 27 6.82 9.60 6.19
N PHE A 28 5.77 10.32 6.55
CA PHE A 28 5.06 10.13 7.81
C PHE A 28 4.16 8.88 7.85
N LEU A 29 3.93 8.22 6.71
CA LEU A 29 3.20 6.95 6.61
C LEU A 29 4.15 5.75 6.40
N ARG A 30 5.47 5.96 6.50
CA ARG A 30 6.44 4.87 6.35
C ARG A 30 6.22 3.78 7.39
N ASP A 31 5.98 4.15 8.64
CA ASP A 31 5.74 3.19 9.72
C ASP A 31 4.48 2.34 9.47
N GLU A 32 3.37 2.97 9.03
CA GLU A 32 2.15 2.28 8.61
C GLU A 32 2.38 1.36 7.41
N ALA A 33 3.18 1.79 6.43
CA ALA A 33 3.54 0.98 5.28
C ALA A 33 4.41 -0.23 5.67
N ASP A 34 5.41 -0.03 6.54
CA ASP A 34 6.28 -1.09 7.05
C ASP A 34 5.49 -2.11 7.89
N ARG A 35 4.53 -1.62 8.69
CA ARG A 35 3.58 -2.49 9.41
C ARG A 35 2.72 -3.33 8.47
N ALA A 36 2.27 -2.75 7.35
CA ALA A 36 1.50 -3.47 6.33
C ALA A 36 2.38 -4.47 5.55
N ALA A 37 3.64 -4.14 5.25
CA ALA A 37 4.60 -5.04 4.63
C ALA A 37 4.96 -6.22 5.54
N THR A 38 5.16 -5.96 6.83
CA THR A 38 5.53 -6.98 7.81
C THR A 38 4.39 -7.97 8.04
N LEU A 39 3.16 -7.48 8.14
CA LEU A 39 1.96 -8.31 8.35
C LEU A 39 0.86 -7.88 7.35
N PRO A 40 0.83 -8.48 6.15
CA PRO A 40 -0.03 -8.07 5.04
C PRO A 40 -1.47 -8.56 5.24
N THR A 41 -2.10 -8.12 6.33
CA THR A 41 -3.52 -8.34 6.60
C THR A 41 -4.35 -7.28 5.88
N GLU A 42 -5.56 -7.65 5.48
CA GLU A 42 -6.49 -6.74 4.82
C GLU A 42 -6.76 -5.50 5.67
N ALA A 43 -6.92 -5.68 6.98
CA ALA A 43 -7.15 -4.59 7.93
C ALA A 43 -6.00 -3.57 7.92
N ARG A 44 -4.74 -4.02 7.91
CA ARG A 44 -3.58 -3.12 7.84
C ARG A 44 -3.45 -2.44 6.49
N MET A 45 -3.70 -3.16 5.41
CA MET A 45 -3.69 -2.58 4.07
C MET A 45 -4.80 -1.53 3.90
N ARG A 46 -6.01 -1.78 4.46
CA ARG A 46 -7.09 -0.78 4.52
C ARG A 46 -6.73 0.42 5.37
N ALA A 47 -6.09 0.22 6.53
CA ALA A 47 -5.64 1.32 7.38
C ALA A 47 -4.63 2.22 6.65
N LEU A 48 -3.67 1.63 5.94
CA LEU A 48 -2.73 2.36 5.11
C LEU A 48 -3.45 3.13 3.97
N ALA A 49 -4.37 2.49 3.26
CA ALA A 49 -5.16 3.14 2.21
C ALA A 49 -5.97 4.34 2.76
N ARG A 50 -6.56 4.21 3.95
CA ARG A 50 -7.27 5.30 4.62
C ARG A 50 -6.35 6.44 5.04
N ALA A 51 -5.14 6.13 5.49
CA ALA A 51 -4.15 7.15 5.82
C ALA A 51 -3.63 7.89 4.56
N LEU A 52 -3.65 7.23 3.39
CA LEU A 52 -3.26 7.80 2.11
C LEU A 52 -4.35 8.65 1.44
N ALA A 53 -5.62 8.38 1.72
CA ALA A 53 -6.78 9.03 1.08
C ALA A 53 -6.86 10.58 1.22
N PRO A 54 -6.43 11.21 2.33
CA PRO A 54 -6.48 12.67 2.48
C PRO A 54 -5.52 13.43 1.56
N HIS A 55 -4.62 12.74 0.86
CA HIS A 55 -3.65 13.40 -0.01
C HIS A 55 -4.28 13.84 -1.34
N PRO A 56 -4.07 15.09 -1.78
CA PRO A 56 -4.71 15.64 -2.98
C PRO A 56 -4.36 14.88 -4.26
N GLU A 57 -3.14 14.35 -4.36
CA GLU A 57 -2.71 13.52 -5.51
C GLU A 57 -3.42 12.15 -5.59
N ARG A 58 -4.19 11.81 -4.56
CA ARG A 58 -4.79 10.48 -4.32
C ARG A 58 -6.31 10.58 -4.11
N ALA A 59 -6.85 11.81 -4.11
CA ALA A 59 -8.25 12.08 -3.84
C ALA A 59 -9.10 11.75 -5.09
N GLY A 60 -10.08 10.85 -4.92
CA GLY A 60 -11.08 10.54 -5.94
C GLY A 60 -10.78 9.36 -6.86
N ALA A 61 -9.60 8.73 -6.73
CA ALA A 61 -9.28 7.49 -7.45
C ALA A 61 -9.24 6.29 -6.47
N PRO A 62 -9.67 5.09 -6.88
CA PRO A 62 -9.41 3.87 -6.12
C PRO A 62 -7.91 3.67 -5.94
N LEU A 63 -7.51 3.21 -4.75
CA LEU A 63 -6.12 2.89 -4.43
C LEU A 63 -5.93 1.39 -4.44
N ARG A 64 -4.88 0.91 -5.13
CA ARG A 64 -4.40 -0.46 -4.99
C ARG A 64 -3.13 -0.45 -4.15
N ILE A 65 -3.17 -1.13 -3.00
CA ILE A 65 -2.00 -1.42 -2.18
C ILE A 65 -1.51 -2.81 -2.59
N GLU A 66 -0.26 -2.92 -3.03
CA GLU A 66 0.39 -4.19 -3.30
C GLU A 66 1.57 -4.40 -2.34
N ILE A 67 1.67 -5.59 -1.79
CA ILE A 67 2.82 -6.04 -1.00
C ILE A 67 3.58 -7.03 -1.87
N TRP A 68 4.84 -6.69 -2.12
CA TRP A 68 5.76 -7.52 -2.88
C TRP A 68 6.83 -8.06 -1.93
N GLU A 69 7.26 -9.28 -2.19
CA GLU A 69 8.31 -9.96 -1.47
C GLU A 69 9.40 -10.33 -2.47
N THR A 70 10.64 -9.93 -2.21
CA THR A 70 11.79 -10.36 -3.00
C THR A 70 12.44 -11.54 -2.31
N ARG A 71 12.46 -12.68 -3.00
CA ARG A 71 13.13 -13.90 -2.55
C ARG A 71 14.42 -14.09 -3.33
N PHE A 72 15.44 -14.60 -2.65
CA PHE A 72 16.59 -15.17 -3.32
C PHE A 72 16.34 -16.65 -3.61
N ALA A 73 16.34 -16.99 -4.88
CA ALA A 73 16.40 -18.38 -5.32
C ALA A 73 17.84 -18.66 -5.74
N ALA A 74 18.52 -19.54 -5.01
CA ALA A 74 19.79 -20.09 -5.45
C ALA A 74 19.50 -21.30 -6.33
N SER A 75 19.41 -21.11 -7.65
CA SER A 75 19.29 -22.24 -8.57
C SER A 75 20.68 -22.69 -9.05
N PRO A 76 20.91 -24.00 -9.24
CA PRO A 76 22.19 -24.51 -9.75
C PRO A 76 22.56 -23.94 -11.14
N GLU A 77 21.57 -23.49 -11.91
CA GLU A 77 21.72 -23.07 -13.31
C GLU A 77 21.81 -21.54 -13.48
N GLU A 78 21.20 -20.73 -12.60
CA GLU A 78 21.11 -19.27 -12.76
C GLU A 78 21.91 -18.46 -11.72
N GLY A 79 22.51 -19.11 -10.72
CA GLY A 79 23.14 -18.41 -9.60
C GLY A 79 22.11 -17.77 -8.65
N LEU A 80 22.53 -16.78 -7.86
CA LEU A 80 21.66 -16.11 -6.88
C LEU A 80 20.74 -15.09 -7.58
N ALA A 81 19.52 -15.49 -7.91
CA ALA A 81 18.56 -14.62 -8.60
C ALA A 81 17.56 -13.98 -7.62
N ARG A 82 17.39 -12.65 -7.71
CA ARG A 82 16.30 -11.92 -7.03
C ARG A 82 15.01 -12.08 -7.82
N ARG A 83 13.98 -12.63 -7.18
CA ARG A 83 12.66 -12.78 -7.79
C ARG A 83 11.63 -12.00 -6.98
N PRO A 84 11.14 -10.84 -7.46
CA PRO A 84 10.04 -10.14 -6.83
C PRO A 84 8.75 -10.91 -7.10
N GLU A 85 8.02 -11.24 -6.04
CA GLU A 85 6.76 -11.96 -6.07
C GLU A 85 5.70 -11.11 -5.37
N ARG A 86 4.54 -10.93 -6.01
CA ARG A 86 3.43 -10.20 -5.39
C ARG A 86 2.75 -11.09 -4.35
N LEU A 87 2.95 -10.77 -3.09
CA LEU A 87 2.40 -11.51 -1.96
C LEU A 87 0.91 -11.23 -1.75
N ARG A 88 0.51 -9.96 -1.84
CA ARG A 88 -0.88 -9.55 -1.65
C ARG A 88 -1.20 -8.26 -2.40
N ALA A 89 -2.44 -8.14 -2.86
CA ALA A 89 -2.99 -6.90 -3.39
C ALA A 89 -4.35 -6.63 -2.75
N LEU A 90 -4.64 -5.35 -2.51
CA LEU A 90 -5.95 -4.88 -2.06
C LEU A 90 -6.31 -3.62 -2.82
N VAL A 91 -7.50 -3.61 -3.42
CA VAL A 91 -8.11 -2.40 -3.98
C VAL A 91 -9.06 -1.81 -2.94
N VAL A 92 -8.95 -0.51 -2.72
CA VAL A 92 -9.79 0.25 -1.80
C VAL A 92 -10.37 1.43 -2.56
N ASP A 93 -11.70 1.42 -2.68
CA ASP A 93 -12.43 2.53 -3.29
C ASP A 93 -12.27 3.82 -2.49
N PRO A 94 -12.34 4.99 -3.14
CA PRO A 94 -12.20 6.27 -2.46
C PRO A 94 -13.21 6.43 -1.31
N GLU A 95 -14.39 5.82 -1.41
CA GLU A 95 -15.39 5.81 -0.32
C GLU A 95 -14.99 4.92 0.85
N GLY A 96 -14.36 3.77 0.59
CA GLY A 96 -13.84 2.87 1.64
C GLY A 96 -12.55 3.36 2.30
N ALA A 97 -11.86 4.31 1.64
CA ALA A 97 -10.66 4.97 2.11
C ALA A 97 -10.94 6.28 2.88
N ARG A 98 -12.18 6.80 2.85
CA ARG A 98 -12.55 7.95 3.68
C ARG A 98 -12.45 7.55 5.16
N PRO A 99 -11.83 8.39 6.02
CA PRO A 99 -12.00 8.22 7.46
C PRO A 99 -13.49 8.29 7.78
N ALA A 100 -13.98 7.38 8.62
CA ALA A 100 -15.34 7.47 9.16
C ALA A 100 -15.50 8.86 9.79
N GLY A 101 -16.51 9.60 9.35
CA GLY A 101 -16.58 11.06 9.44
C GLY A 101 -16.08 11.65 10.77
N GLY A 102 -15.09 12.53 10.67
CA GLY A 102 -14.94 13.61 11.64
C GLY A 102 -16.18 14.49 11.49
N GLY A 103 -17.09 14.39 12.44
CA GLY A 103 -18.23 15.30 12.55
C GLY A 103 -17.72 16.73 12.47
N ALA A 104 -18.35 17.52 11.60
CA ALA A 104 -18.19 18.95 11.58
C ALA A 104 -18.36 19.49 13.01
N ILE A 105 -17.28 19.98 13.61
CA ILE A 105 -17.39 20.83 14.79
C ILE A 105 -17.85 22.18 14.24
N GLY A 106 -19.16 22.35 14.14
CA GLY A 106 -19.78 23.65 13.95
C GLY A 106 -19.40 24.53 15.14
N VAL A 107 -18.36 25.33 14.99
CA VAL A 107 -18.11 26.46 15.90
C VAL A 107 -19.13 27.53 15.51
N GLY A 108 -20.28 27.45 16.17
CA GLY A 108 -21.30 28.48 16.12
C GLY A 108 -20.71 29.81 16.55
N ARG A 109 -20.91 30.84 15.73
CA ARG A 109 -20.72 32.23 16.12
C ARG A 109 -21.64 32.55 17.30
N ARG A 110 -21.09 33.09 18.38
CA ARG A 110 -21.73 34.10 19.22
C ARG A 110 -20.69 35.13 19.59
#